data_AF-A0A8S3ZDY5-F1
#
_entry.id   AF-A0A8S3ZDY5-F1
#
_cell.length_a   1.000
_cell.length_b   1.000
_cell.length_c   1.000
_cell.angle_alpha   90.00
_cell.angle_beta   90.00
_cell.angle_gamma   90.00
#
_symmetry.space_group_name_H-M   'P 1'
#
loop_
_entity.id
_entity.type
_entity.pdbx_description
1 polymer ?
#
loop_
_entity_poly.entity_id
_entity_poly.type
_entity_poly.pdbx_seq_one_letter_code
_entity_poly.pdbx_strand_id
1 'polypeptide(L)'
;VMYGGRAIDDFDRRILRTYMEEYMGDFIFDSFQPFHFYHDETVDYFIPQPEVPSAKDEYLAYIESLPLANKPDVFGLNPNAEIGYYTQAAKTMLEFLVELQPQTGASSSGVSREEIIAHIASEILDKLPVEFDLIKIRRVLGLDISPTTVVLLQELERFNQLVARMRRSLAMLKRALAGEVGMSSELDDVAKSLFNANIPSIWRRLAPITLKSLGNWMIHFQKRLKQYYQW
;
A
#
# COMPACT_ATOMS: atom_id res chain seq x y z
N VAL A 1 -4.77 31.85 11.42
CA VAL A 1 -4.77 30.38 11.16
C VAL A 1 -3.32 29.90 11.23
N MET A 2 -2.87 29.43 12.40
CA MET A 2 -1.45 29.03 12.58
C MET A 2 -1.14 27.64 12.00
N TYR A 3 -2.11 26.71 12.01
CA TYR A 3 -1.92 25.33 11.53
C TYR A 3 -2.68 24.98 10.23
N GLY A 4 -3.79 25.67 9.92
CA GLY A 4 -4.62 25.37 8.75
C GLY A 4 -3.99 25.69 7.38
N GLY A 5 -2.87 26.42 7.34
CA GLY A 5 -2.10 26.63 6.10
C GLY A 5 -1.20 25.44 5.71
N ARG A 6 -0.95 24.49 6.63
CA ARG A 6 -0.13 23.30 6.39
C ARG A 6 -0.97 22.05 6.06
N ALA A 7 -2.23 22.02 6.50
CA ALA A 7 -3.20 20.99 6.13
C ALA A 7 -3.98 21.43 4.88
N ILE A 8 -3.75 20.72 3.77
CA ILE A 8 -4.39 21.00 2.48
C ILE A 8 -5.71 20.25 2.36
N ASP A 9 -5.78 19.02 2.89
CA ASP A 9 -6.96 18.16 2.81
C ASP A 9 -8.04 18.54 3.83
N ASP A 10 -9.30 18.51 3.40
CA ASP A 10 -10.44 18.90 4.25
C ASP A 10 -10.76 17.86 5.34
N PHE A 11 -10.46 16.58 5.12
CA PHE A 11 -10.59 15.57 6.17
C PHE A 11 -9.52 15.75 7.25
N ASP A 12 -8.27 16.04 6.86
CA ASP A 12 -7.21 16.36 7.82
C ASP A 12 -7.57 17.59 8.66
N ARG A 13 -8.13 18.63 8.03
CA ARG A 13 -8.61 19.82 8.75
C ARG A 13 -9.72 19.51 9.73
N ARG A 14 -10.64 18.62 9.37
CA ARG A 14 -11.72 18.17 10.26
C ARG A 14 -11.15 17.49 11.50
N ILE A 15 -10.21 16.56 11.32
CA ILE A 15 -9.55 15.84 12.44
C ILE A 15 -8.81 16.84 13.34
N LEU A 16 -8.05 17.78 12.77
CA LEU A 16 -7.36 18.81 13.54
C LEU A 16 -8.31 19.69 14.34
N ARG A 17 -9.45 20.08 13.76
CA ARG A 17 -10.48 20.84 14.49
C ARG A 17 -11.03 20.02 15.67
N THR A 18 -11.37 18.76 15.45
CA THR A 18 -11.86 17.88 16.52
C THR A 18 -10.85 17.77 17.66
N TYR A 19 -9.56 17.56 17.37
CA TYR A 19 -8.54 17.55 18.43
C TYR A 19 -8.42 18.90 19.17
N MET A 20 -8.54 20.02 18.47
CA MET A 20 -8.48 21.33 19.11
C MET A 20 -9.70 21.59 19.99
N GLU A 21 -10.89 21.19 19.57
CA GLU A 21 -12.12 21.32 20.37
C GLU A 21 -12.09 20.40 21.60
N GLU A 22 -11.57 19.18 21.46
CA GLU A 22 -11.52 18.16 22.53
C GLU A 22 -10.39 18.41 23.54
N TYR A 23 -9.30 19.06 23.15
CA TYR A 23 -8.12 19.28 24.00
C TYR A 23 -7.85 20.74 24.37
N MET A 24 -8.57 21.70 23.80
CA MET A 24 -8.38 23.14 24.07
C MET A 24 -9.72 23.86 24.29
N GLY A 25 -10.55 23.34 25.20
CA GLY A 25 -11.79 24.00 25.64
C GLY A 25 -11.72 24.53 27.07
N ASP A 26 -12.74 25.31 27.45
CA ASP A 26 -12.81 25.97 28.76
C ASP A 26 -12.91 24.98 29.93
N PHE A 27 -13.33 23.72 29.66
CA PHE A 27 -13.38 22.63 30.63
C PHE A 27 -12.03 22.31 31.28
N ILE A 28 -10.91 22.69 30.65
CA ILE A 28 -9.55 22.47 31.18
C ILE A 28 -9.32 23.23 32.49
N PHE A 29 -10.01 24.37 32.65
CA PHE A 29 -9.87 25.23 33.82
C PHE A 29 -10.89 24.91 34.92
N ASP A 30 -11.74 23.89 34.73
CA ASP A 30 -12.71 23.50 35.76
C ASP A 30 -11.98 22.87 36.96
N SER A 31 -12.15 23.49 38.12
CA SER A 31 -11.56 23.03 39.39
C SER A 31 -12.38 21.91 40.04
N PHE A 32 -13.65 21.73 39.66
CA PHE A 32 -14.54 20.73 40.23
C PHE A 32 -14.52 19.41 39.46
N GLN A 33 -14.24 19.46 38.15
CA GLN A 33 -14.06 18.29 37.31
C GLN A 33 -12.73 18.39 36.54
N PRO A 34 -11.64 17.84 37.10
CA PRO A 34 -10.34 17.84 36.44
C PRO A 34 -10.43 17.15 35.07
N PHE A 35 -9.87 17.79 34.05
CA PHE A 35 -9.81 17.21 32.71
C PHE A 35 -8.66 16.21 32.62
N HIS A 36 -8.97 15.01 32.15
CA HIS A 36 -8.01 13.96 31.84
C HIS A 36 -7.96 13.80 30.32
N PHE A 37 -6.77 13.95 29.71
CA PHE A 37 -6.56 13.71 28.29
C PHE A 37 -6.83 12.24 27.92
N TYR A 38 -6.46 11.33 28.82
CA TYR A 38 -6.74 9.91 28.69
C TYR A 38 -6.63 9.25 30.07
N HIS A 39 -7.60 8.39 30.39
CA HIS A 39 -7.64 7.66 31.65
C HIS A 39 -7.99 6.20 31.38
N ASP A 40 -7.12 5.30 31.82
CA ASP A 40 -7.28 3.84 31.78
C ASP A 40 -6.78 3.25 33.11
N GLU A 41 -6.98 1.95 33.34
CA GLU A 41 -6.50 1.24 34.53
C GLU A 41 -4.96 1.33 34.71
N THR A 42 -4.25 1.66 33.63
CA THR A 42 -2.78 1.63 33.55
C THR A 42 -2.12 2.99 33.46
N VAL A 43 -2.79 3.99 32.88
CA VAL A 43 -2.20 5.31 32.65
C VAL A 43 -3.26 6.39 32.82
N ASP A 44 -2.88 7.45 33.52
CA ASP A 44 -3.70 8.63 33.72
C ASP A 44 -2.93 9.87 33.25
N TYR A 45 -3.39 10.46 32.15
CA TYR A 45 -2.82 11.70 31.60
C TYR A 45 -3.71 12.87 31.99
N PHE A 46 -3.34 13.57 33.04
CA PHE A 46 -3.98 14.81 33.47
C PHE A 46 -3.00 15.98 33.48
N ILE A 47 -3.51 17.19 33.66
CA ILE A 47 -2.67 18.39 33.88
C ILE A 47 -2.46 18.53 35.39
N PRO A 48 -1.22 18.40 35.90
CA PRO A 48 -0.97 18.64 37.31
C PRO A 48 -1.26 20.11 37.64
N GLN A 49 -1.90 20.37 38.77
CA GLN A 49 -2.18 21.72 39.28
C GLN A 49 -1.14 22.05 40.36
N PRO A 50 -0.01 22.68 39.99
CA PRO A 50 1.06 22.96 40.95
C PRO A 50 0.67 24.07 41.92
N GLU A 51 1.04 23.90 43.19
CA GLU A 51 1.04 24.99 44.16
C GLU A 51 2.30 25.86 43.97
N VAL A 52 2.13 27.18 43.88
CA VAL A 52 3.23 28.14 43.67
C VAL A 52 4.22 28.07 44.84
N PRO A 53 5.56 28.00 44.62
CA PRO A 53 6.33 28.62 43.54
C PRO A 53 7.13 27.67 42.62
N SER A 54 6.97 26.34 42.74
CA SER A 54 7.79 25.33 42.03
C SER A 54 7.11 24.69 40.82
N ALA A 55 6.23 25.42 40.14
CA ALA A 55 5.37 24.87 39.09
C ALA A 55 6.14 24.17 37.96
N LYS A 56 7.30 24.70 37.54
CA LYS A 56 8.08 24.14 36.43
C LYS A 56 8.67 22.75 36.75
N ASP A 57 9.26 22.62 37.93
CA ASP A 57 9.96 21.39 38.31
C ASP A 57 8.96 20.26 38.57
N GLU A 58 7.75 20.59 39.03
CA GLU A 58 6.63 19.64 39.15
C GLU A 58 6.12 19.17 37.78
N TYR A 59 5.96 20.07 36.80
CA TYR A 59 5.62 19.66 35.43
C TYR A 59 6.70 18.77 34.82
N LEU A 60 7.98 19.06 35.06
CA LEU A 60 9.09 18.26 34.57
C LEU A 60 9.10 16.86 35.20
N ALA A 61 8.97 16.78 36.52
CA ALA A 61 8.90 15.51 37.24
C ALA A 61 7.70 14.67 36.77
N TYR A 62 6.56 15.31 36.48
CA TYR A 62 5.39 14.62 35.93
C TYR A 62 5.66 14.09 34.51
N ILE A 63 6.23 14.90 33.62
CA ILE A 63 6.58 14.46 32.25
C ILE A 63 7.58 13.29 32.29
N GLU A 64 8.54 13.30 33.21
CA GLU A 64 9.51 12.21 33.40
C GLU A 64 8.87 10.93 33.96
N SER A 65 7.76 11.04 34.68
CA SER A 65 7.01 9.90 35.21
C SER A 65 6.14 9.20 34.15
N LEU A 66 5.88 9.86 33.01
CA LEU A 66 5.04 9.30 31.96
C LEU A 66 5.73 8.11 31.25
N PRO A 67 4.96 7.09 30.83
CA PRO A 67 5.53 5.96 30.11
C PRO A 67 6.12 6.40 28.76
N LEU A 68 7.26 5.80 28.40
CA LEU A 68 7.92 6.02 27.10
C LEU A 68 7.18 5.36 25.93
N ALA A 69 6.43 4.29 26.22
CA ALA A 69 5.64 3.55 25.24
C ALA A 69 4.16 3.77 25.52
N ASN A 70 3.48 4.40 24.56
CA ASN A 70 2.06 4.75 24.67
C ASN A 70 1.23 3.86 23.76
N LYS A 71 0.09 3.38 24.26
CA LYS A 71 -0.90 2.66 23.45
C LYS A 71 -1.52 3.62 22.41
N PRO A 72 -2.00 3.12 21.26
CA PRO A 72 -2.70 3.95 20.26
C PRO A 72 -3.91 4.70 20.83
N ASP A 73 -4.56 4.12 21.83
CA ASP A 73 -5.77 4.64 22.48
C ASP A 73 -5.55 6.02 23.11
N VAL A 74 -4.34 6.29 23.59
CA VAL A 74 -3.93 7.59 24.15
C VAL A 74 -4.07 8.70 23.09
N PHE A 75 -3.93 8.35 21.82
CA PHE A 75 -4.09 9.27 20.70
C PHE A 75 -5.52 9.30 20.14
N GLY A 76 -6.48 8.59 20.77
CA GLY A 76 -7.85 8.42 20.25
C GLY A 76 -7.93 7.46 19.07
N LEU A 77 -6.92 6.61 18.86
CA LEU A 77 -6.92 5.58 17.83
C LEU A 77 -7.45 4.26 18.41
N ASN A 78 -7.88 3.36 17.53
CA ASN A 78 -8.25 2.00 17.94
C ASN A 78 -6.98 1.18 18.30
N PRO A 79 -7.02 0.28 19.29
CA PRO A 79 -5.88 -0.55 19.67
C PRO A 79 -5.29 -1.35 18.49
N ASN A 80 -6.12 -1.72 17.52
CA ASN A 80 -5.70 -2.46 16.33
C ASN A 80 -4.73 -1.68 15.42
N ALA A 81 -4.58 -0.36 15.59
CA ALA A 81 -3.62 0.44 14.83
C ALA A 81 -2.17 -0.03 15.07
N GLU A 82 -1.86 -0.48 16.27
CA GLU A 82 -0.55 -1.00 16.64
C GLU A 82 -0.20 -2.29 15.88
N ILE A 83 -1.17 -3.18 15.73
CA ILE A 83 -1.02 -4.43 14.97
C ILE A 83 -0.63 -4.11 13.52
N GLY A 84 -1.30 -3.14 12.90
CA GLY A 84 -1.00 -2.70 11.55
C GLY A 84 0.42 -2.15 11.41
N TYR A 85 0.82 -1.30 12.36
CA TYR A 85 2.17 -0.71 12.40
C TYR A 85 3.25 -1.79 12.52
N TYR A 86 3.17 -2.69 13.50
CA TYR A 86 4.17 -3.74 13.69
C TYR A 86 4.18 -4.74 12.55
N THR A 87 3.02 -5.07 11.97
CA THR A 87 2.95 -5.93 10.79
C THR A 87 3.70 -5.29 9.61
N GLN A 88 3.55 -3.98 9.41
CA GLN A 88 4.24 -3.28 8.34
C GLN A 88 5.74 -3.17 8.62
N ALA A 89 6.15 -2.86 9.85
CA ALA A 89 7.55 -2.81 10.23
C ALA A 89 8.25 -4.16 10.05
N ALA A 90 7.61 -5.26 10.45
CA ALA A 90 8.12 -6.62 10.24
C ALA A 90 8.24 -6.96 8.74
N LYS A 91 7.26 -6.58 7.92
CA LYS A 91 7.34 -6.76 6.46
C LYS A 91 8.50 -5.99 5.85
N THR A 92 8.68 -4.72 6.20
CA THR A 92 9.79 -3.90 5.71
C THR A 92 11.14 -4.48 6.14
N MET A 93 11.25 -4.99 7.36
CA MET A 93 12.47 -5.69 7.81
C MET A 93 12.76 -6.94 6.97
N LEU A 94 11.74 -7.76 6.67
CA LEU A 94 11.87 -8.93 5.81
C LEU A 94 12.24 -8.55 4.36
N GLU A 95 11.67 -7.46 3.84
CA GLU A 95 12.04 -6.92 2.52
C GLU A 95 13.52 -6.54 2.48
N PHE A 96 14.04 -5.84 3.49
CA PHE A 96 15.47 -5.51 3.57
C PHE A 96 16.36 -6.75 3.70
N LEU A 97 15.92 -7.79 4.42
CA LEU A 97 16.66 -9.05 4.50
C LEU A 97 16.74 -9.76 3.14
N VAL A 98 15.66 -9.73 2.35
CA VAL A 98 15.66 -10.26 0.97
C VAL A 98 16.59 -9.44 0.07
N GLU A 99 16.63 -8.11 0.23
CA GLU A 99 17.55 -7.26 -0.53
C GLU A 99 19.02 -7.49 -0.21
N LEU A 100 19.34 -7.81 1.05
CA LEU A 100 20.70 -8.13 1.49
C LEU A 100 21.17 -9.53 1.06
N GLN A 101 20.26 -10.40 0.61
CA GLN A 101 20.62 -11.76 0.20
C GLN A 101 21.53 -11.72 -1.04
N PRO A 102 22.67 -12.46 -1.04
CA PRO A 102 23.59 -12.46 -2.17
C PRO A 102 22.90 -12.97 -3.44
N GLN A 103 22.82 -12.10 -4.45
CA GLN A 103 22.09 -12.36 -5.69
C GLN A 103 22.81 -13.32 -6.64
N THR A 104 24.08 -13.63 -6.36
CA THR A 104 24.97 -14.48 -7.17
C THR A 104 25.41 -15.76 -6.47
N GLY A 105 24.83 -16.06 -5.29
CA GLY A 105 25.12 -17.29 -4.56
C GLY A 105 24.45 -18.48 -5.24
N ALA A 106 25.23 -19.52 -5.57
CA ALA A 106 24.67 -20.80 -6.01
C ALA A 106 23.70 -21.33 -4.94
N SER A 107 22.43 -21.47 -5.30
CA SER A 107 21.44 -22.14 -4.48
C SER A 107 21.87 -23.61 -4.30
N SER A 108 21.97 -24.07 -3.06
CA SER A 108 22.26 -25.48 -2.73
C SER A 108 21.15 -26.45 -3.17
N SER A 109 20.01 -25.92 -3.65
CA SER A 109 18.82 -26.66 -4.09
C SER A 109 18.83 -27.07 -5.57
N GLY A 110 19.89 -26.77 -6.34
CA GLY A 110 20.05 -27.27 -7.71
C GLY A 110 19.16 -26.63 -8.79
N VAL A 111 18.19 -25.78 -8.41
CA VAL A 111 17.39 -24.97 -9.35
C VAL A 111 17.98 -23.58 -9.43
N SER A 112 18.33 -23.14 -10.63
CA SER A 112 18.88 -21.80 -10.87
C SER A 112 17.81 -20.72 -10.68
N ARG A 113 18.23 -19.50 -10.31
CA ARG A 113 17.34 -18.34 -10.16
C ARG A 113 16.61 -18.07 -11.49
N GLU A 114 17.33 -18.22 -12.58
CA GLU A 114 16.87 -18.05 -13.95
C GLU A 114 15.77 -19.05 -14.29
N GLU A 115 15.90 -20.31 -13.88
CA GLU A 115 14.86 -21.33 -14.05
C GLU A 115 13.59 -21.00 -13.27
N ILE A 116 13.70 -20.51 -12.03
CA ILE A 116 12.53 -20.10 -11.23
C ILE A 116 11.81 -18.93 -11.92
N ILE A 117 12.55 -17.93 -12.37
CA ILE A 117 11.98 -16.76 -13.07
C ILE A 117 11.33 -17.21 -14.38
N ALA A 118 11.96 -18.10 -15.15
CA ALA A 118 11.41 -18.63 -16.39
C ALA A 118 10.12 -19.45 -16.15
N HIS A 119 10.06 -20.21 -15.05
CA HIS A 119 8.87 -20.96 -14.65
C HIS A 119 7.72 -20.01 -14.30
N ILE A 120 7.96 -19.02 -13.42
CA ILE A 120 6.96 -18.00 -13.05
C ILE A 120 6.47 -17.24 -14.29
N ALA A 121 7.40 -16.84 -15.18
CA ALA A 121 7.05 -16.15 -16.40
C ALA A 121 6.15 -17.00 -17.31
N SER A 122 6.39 -18.31 -17.38
CA SER A 122 5.57 -19.24 -18.16
C SER A 122 4.19 -19.41 -17.54
N GLU A 123 4.09 -19.61 -16.22
CA GLU A 123 2.78 -19.71 -15.55
C GLU A 123 1.92 -18.45 -15.73
N ILE A 124 2.54 -17.26 -15.68
CA ILE A 124 1.82 -16.00 -15.89
C ILE A 124 1.38 -15.91 -17.35
N LEU A 125 2.24 -16.23 -18.32
CA LEU A 125 1.92 -16.24 -19.74
C LEU A 125 0.73 -17.16 -20.06
N ASP A 126 0.68 -18.34 -19.44
CA ASP A 126 -0.40 -19.31 -19.64
C ASP A 126 -1.74 -18.82 -19.08
N LYS A 127 -1.69 -18.00 -18.02
CA LYS A 127 -2.87 -17.38 -17.40
C LYS A 127 -3.32 -16.08 -18.08
N LEU A 128 -2.56 -15.55 -19.06
CA LEU A 128 -2.91 -14.31 -19.74
C LEU A 128 -4.00 -14.52 -20.80
N PRO A 129 -5.12 -13.79 -20.72
CA PRO A 129 -6.20 -13.89 -21.70
C PRO A 129 -5.78 -13.39 -23.08
N VAL A 130 -6.56 -13.78 -24.09
CA VAL A 130 -6.50 -13.17 -25.42
C VAL A 130 -7.06 -11.75 -25.34
N GLU A 131 -6.48 -10.84 -26.10
CA GLU A 131 -6.93 -9.44 -26.18
C GLU A 131 -8.37 -9.36 -26.70
N PHE A 132 -9.16 -8.44 -26.13
CA PHE A 132 -10.52 -8.19 -26.54
C PHE A 132 -10.56 -7.50 -27.90
N ASP A 133 -11.35 -8.03 -28.84
CA ASP A 133 -11.58 -7.38 -30.14
C ASP A 133 -12.62 -6.26 -29.99
N LEU A 134 -12.11 -5.06 -29.68
CA LEU A 134 -12.95 -3.87 -29.45
C LEU A 134 -13.82 -3.51 -30.67
N ILE A 135 -13.38 -3.84 -31.89
CA ILE A 135 -14.13 -3.54 -33.11
C ILE A 135 -15.37 -4.44 -33.19
N LYS A 136 -15.19 -5.75 -32.92
CA LYS A 136 -16.32 -6.68 -32.85
C LYS A 136 -17.27 -6.33 -31.72
N ILE A 137 -16.75 -6.04 -30.53
CA ILE A 137 -17.55 -5.69 -29.35
C ILE A 137 -18.38 -4.43 -29.62
N ARG A 138 -17.76 -3.38 -30.17
CA ARG A 138 -18.46 -2.14 -30.54
C ARG A 138 -19.54 -2.38 -31.60
N ARG A 139 -19.31 -3.29 -32.56
CA ARG A 139 -20.32 -3.63 -33.57
C ARG A 139 -21.53 -4.35 -32.97
N VAL A 140 -21.30 -5.23 -32.00
CA VAL A 140 -22.37 -5.98 -31.30
C VAL A 140 -23.20 -5.05 -30.41
N LEU A 141 -22.57 -4.08 -29.75
CA LEU A 141 -23.23 -3.12 -28.86
C LEU A 141 -24.09 -2.08 -29.60
N GLY A 142 -23.97 -1.97 -30.91
CA GLY A 142 -24.79 -1.07 -31.73
C GLY A 142 -24.42 0.41 -31.62
N LEU A 143 -25.33 1.28 -32.10
CA LEU A 143 -25.12 2.73 -32.18
C LEU A 143 -25.61 3.49 -30.92
N ASP A 144 -26.53 2.91 -30.16
CA ASP A 144 -27.07 3.51 -28.91
C ASP A 144 -26.16 3.18 -27.72
N ILE A 145 -24.99 3.82 -27.70
CA ILE A 145 -23.97 3.58 -26.68
C ILE A 145 -24.30 4.38 -25.41
N SER A 146 -24.75 3.69 -24.36
CA SER A 146 -24.87 4.24 -23.01
C SER A 146 -23.51 4.74 -22.48
N PRO A 147 -23.46 5.79 -21.62
CA PRO A 147 -22.23 6.21 -20.95
C PRO A 147 -21.49 5.07 -20.24
N THR A 148 -22.22 4.11 -19.66
CA THR A 148 -21.64 2.92 -19.02
C THR A 148 -20.89 2.03 -20.01
N THR A 149 -21.44 1.86 -21.21
CA THR A 149 -20.82 1.10 -22.30
C THR A 149 -19.56 1.78 -22.82
N VAL A 150 -19.52 3.12 -22.86
CA VAL A 150 -18.30 3.87 -23.21
C VAL A 150 -17.19 3.59 -22.20
N VAL A 151 -17.51 3.61 -20.90
CA VAL A 151 -16.55 3.30 -19.83
C VAL A 151 -16.03 1.87 -19.97
N LEU A 152 -16.90 0.89 -20.25
CA LEU A 152 -16.47 -0.49 -20.49
C LEU A 152 -15.47 -0.57 -21.65
N LEU A 153 -15.76 0.06 -22.80
CA LEU A 153 -14.86 0.04 -23.95
C LEU A 153 -13.48 0.65 -23.62
N GLN A 154 -13.44 1.75 -22.86
CA GLN A 154 -12.18 2.37 -22.43
C GLN A 154 -11.42 1.49 -21.43
N GLU A 155 -12.11 0.84 -20.50
CA GLU A 155 -11.51 -0.09 -19.55
C GLU A 155 -10.94 -1.33 -20.25
N LEU A 156 -11.65 -1.87 -21.25
CA LEU A 156 -11.17 -2.97 -22.09
C LEU A 156 -9.95 -2.57 -22.91
N GLU A 157 -9.92 -1.35 -23.46
CA GLU A 157 -8.76 -0.83 -24.18
C GLU A 157 -7.52 -0.74 -23.28
N ARG A 158 -7.66 -0.14 -22.08
CA ARG A 158 -6.58 -0.10 -21.09
C ARG A 158 -6.13 -1.49 -20.65
N PHE A 159 -7.08 -2.41 -20.45
CA PHE A 159 -6.79 -3.79 -20.10
C PHE A 159 -6.01 -4.50 -21.21
N ASN A 160 -6.38 -4.32 -22.47
CA ASN A 160 -5.64 -4.86 -23.61
C ASN A 160 -4.21 -4.32 -23.68
N GLN A 161 -4.00 -3.02 -23.45
CA GLN A 161 -2.66 -2.43 -23.40
C GLN A 161 -1.79 -3.08 -22.30
N LEU A 162 -2.36 -3.32 -21.12
CA LEU A 162 -1.69 -4.03 -20.03
C LEU A 162 -1.35 -5.47 -20.43
N VAL A 163 -2.32 -6.24 -20.95
CA VAL A 163 -2.14 -7.64 -21.40
C VAL A 163 -1.06 -7.73 -22.46
N ALA A 164 -1.09 -6.86 -23.47
CA ALA A 164 -0.10 -6.80 -24.53
C ALA A 164 1.30 -6.51 -23.97
N ARG A 165 1.42 -5.57 -23.03
CA ARG A 165 2.70 -5.22 -22.39
C ARG A 165 3.24 -6.38 -21.55
N MET A 166 2.39 -7.05 -20.78
CA MET A 166 2.75 -8.24 -20.01
C MET A 166 3.23 -9.36 -20.93
N ARG A 167 2.47 -9.69 -21.98
CA ARG A 167 2.81 -10.74 -22.94
C ARG A 167 4.15 -10.48 -23.61
N ARG A 168 4.39 -9.25 -24.11
CA ARG A 168 5.66 -8.88 -24.75
C ARG A 168 6.83 -8.93 -23.78
N SER A 169 6.68 -8.36 -22.58
CA SER A 169 7.77 -8.36 -21.57
C SER A 169 8.15 -9.76 -21.11
N LEU A 170 7.17 -10.63 -20.85
CA LEU A 170 7.43 -12.02 -20.45
C LEU A 170 8.04 -12.85 -21.57
N ALA A 171 7.58 -12.67 -22.82
CA ALA A 171 8.17 -13.36 -23.97
C ALA A 171 9.63 -12.91 -24.20
N MET A 172 9.92 -11.61 -24.11
CA MET A 172 11.28 -11.09 -24.22
C MET A 172 12.17 -11.56 -23.06
N LEU A 173 11.65 -11.60 -21.84
CA LEU A 173 12.39 -12.10 -20.68
C LEU A 173 12.78 -13.57 -20.87
N LYS A 174 11.87 -14.43 -21.32
CA LYS A 174 12.19 -15.85 -21.59
C LYS A 174 13.29 -16.01 -22.63
N ARG A 175 13.26 -15.22 -23.71
CA ARG A 175 14.30 -15.22 -24.74
C ARG A 175 15.63 -14.68 -24.21
N ALA A 176 15.60 -13.68 -23.34
CA ALA A 176 16.80 -13.16 -22.69
C ALA A 176 17.44 -14.18 -21.75
N LEU A 177 16.63 -14.91 -20.97
CA LEU A 177 17.10 -16.00 -20.10
C LEU A 177 17.68 -17.18 -20.90
N ALA A 178 17.17 -17.43 -22.12
CA ALA A 178 17.72 -18.42 -23.04
C ALA A 178 19.00 -17.94 -23.78
N GLY A 179 19.42 -16.69 -23.57
CA GLY A 179 20.59 -16.09 -24.23
C GLY A 179 20.34 -15.61 -25.68
N GLU A 180 19.09 -15.60 -26.15
CA GLU A 180 18.76 -15.17 -27.51
C GLU A 180 18.69 -13.64 -27.67
N VAL A 181 18.43 -12.92 -26.57
CA VAL A 181 18.23 -11.46 -26.53
C VAL A 181 19.05 -10.88 -25.38
N GLY A 182 19.66 -9.72 -25.58
CA GLY A 182 20.39 -9.03 -24.51
C GLY A 182 19.46 -8.55 -23.38
N MET A 183 19.93 -8.67 -22.13
CA MET A 183 19.20 -8.17 -20.96
C MET A 183 19.21 -6.63 -20.94
N SER A 184 18.03 -6.01 -21.02
CA SER A 184 17.87 -4.57 -20.83
C SER A 184 17.55 -4.23 -19.38
N SER A 185 17.70 -2.97 -18.99
CA SER A 185 17.32 -2.50 -17.64
C SER A 185 15.83 -2.76 -17.33
N GLU A 186 14.95 -2.66 -18.33
CA GLU A 186 13.54 -2.99 -18.17
C GLU A 186 13.31 -4.50 -17.93
N LEU A 187 14.04 -5.37 -18.65
CA LEU A 187 13.91 -6.81 -18.46
C LEU A 187 14.50 -7.25 -17.11
N ASP A 188 15.57 -6.60 -16.66
CA ASP A 188 16.16 -6.82 -15.34
C ASP A 188 15.19 -6.43 -14.21
N ASP A 189 14.52 -5.28 -14.32
CA ASP A 189 13.45 -4.90 -13.39
C ASP A 189 12.31 -5.93 -13.35
N VAL A 190 11.89 -6.45 -14.52
CA VAL A 190 10.87 -7.50 -14.58
C VAL A 190 11.37 -8.78 -13.92
N ALA A 191 12.59 -9.22 -14.20
CA ALA A 191 13.17 -10.43 -13.63
C ALA A 191 13.27 -10.33 -12.09
N LYS A 192 13.81 -9.22 -11.59
CA LYS A 192 13.91 -8.93 -10.15
C LYS A 192 12.54 -8.86 -9.50
N SER A 193 11.58 -8.17 -10.13
CA SER A 193 10.22 -8.05 -9.61
C SER A 193 9.49 -9.39 -9.53
N LEU A 194 9.60 -10.23 -10.57
CA LEU A 194 8.99 -11.56 -10.59
C LEU A 194 9.58 -12.47 -9.51
N PHE A 195 10.91 -12.44 -9.34
CA PHE A 195 11.59 -13.21 -8.30
C PHE A 195 11.15 -12.78 -6.89
N ASN A 196 11.03 -11.46 -6.65
CA ASN A 196 10.60 -10.91 -5.36
C ASN A 196 9.07 -10.89 -5.18
N ALA A 197 8.31 -11.60 -6.02
CA ALA A 197 6.84 -11.63 -5.99
C ALA A 197 6.16 -10.25 -6.02
N ASN A 198 6.78 -9.28 -6.71
CA ASN A 198 6.33 -7.91 -6.88
C ASN A 198 5.85 -7.66 -8.32
N ILE A 199 5.01 -6.64 -8.50
CA ILE A 199 4.54 -6.23 -9.82
C ILE A 199 5.60 -5.33 -10.46
N PRO A 200 6.15 -5.67 -11.65
CA PRO A 200 7.11 -4.87 -12.39
C PRO A 200 6.64 -3.43 -12.65
N SER A 201 7.58 -2.49 -12.68
CA SER A 201 7.30 -1.05 -12.84
C SER A 201 6.52 -0.75 -14.13
N ILE A 202 6.91 -1.41 -15.23
CA ILE A 202 6.30 -1.28 -16.55
C ILE A 202 4.84 -1.75 -16.59
N TRP A 203 4.44 -2.68 -15.72
CA TRP A 203 3.06 -3.15 -15.61
C TRP A 203 2.27 -2.23 -14.69
N ARG A 204 2.89 -1.79 -13.58
CA ARG A 204 2.28 -0.88 -12.60
C ARG A 204 1.84 0.45 -13.21
N ARG A 205 2.57 0.95 -14.22
CA ARG A 205 2.19 2.17 -14.95
C ARG A 205 0.89 2.03 -15.76
N LEU A 206 0.53 0.81 -16.15
CA LEU A 206 -0.69 0.52 -16.93
C LEU A 206 -1.80 -0.09 -16.08
N ALA A 207 -1.47 -0.59 -14.90
CA ALA A 207 -2.42 -1.16 -13.95
C ALA A 207 -2.96 -0.09 -12.99
N PRO A 208 -4.16 -0.30 -12.42
CA PRO A 208 -4.63 0.51 -11.30
C PRO A 208 -3.64 0.45 -10.13
N ILE A 209 -3.53 1.56 -9.39
CA ILE A 209 -2.65 1.68 -8.21
C ILE A 209 -2.98 0.54 -7.24
N THR A 210 -1.95 -0.23 -6.87
CA THR A 210 -2.14 -1.42 -6.03
C THR A 210 -0.91 -1.68 -5.16
N LEU A 211 -1.16 -2.19 -3.96
CA LEU A 211 -0.16 -2.68 -3.01
C LEU A 211 -0.19 -4.21 -2.87
N LYS A 212 -0.84 -4.91 -3.81
CA LYS A 212 -0.93 -6.37 -3.80
C LYS A 212 0.39 -6.98 -4.29
N SER A 213 0.81 -8.06 -3.64
CA SER A 213 1.86 -8.94 -4.18
C SER A 213 1.42 -9.53 -5.52
N LEU A 214 2.39 -9.96 -6.34
CA LEU A 214 2.17 -10.50 -7.67
C LEU A 214 1.11 -11.62 -7.70
N GLY A 215 1.19 -12.59 -6.78
CA GLY A 215 0.22 -13.69 -6.70
C GLY A 215 -1.21 -13.20 -6.41
N ASN A 216 -1.37 -12.33 -5.41
CA ASN A 216 -2.66 -11.74 -5.07
C ASN A 216 -3.20 -10.82 -6.18
N TRP A 217 -2.31 -10.14 -6.88
CA TRP A 217 -2.65 -9.31 -8.03
C TRP A 217 -3.10 -10.14 -9.23
N MET A 218 -2.48 -11.29 -9.51
CA MET A 218 -2.92 -12.20 -10.57
C MET A 218 -4.32 -12.77 -10.32
N ILE A 219 -4.65 -13.10 -9.06
CA ILE A 219 -6.02 -13.51 -8.69
C ILE A 219 -7.01 -12.36 -8.95
N HIS A 220 -6.65 -11.14 -8.53
CA HIS A 220 -7.48 -9.95 -8.78
C HIS A 220 -7.64 -9.68 -10.28
N PHE A 221 -6.57 -9.80 -11.06
CA PHE A 221 -6.56 -9.64 -12.51
C PHE A 221 -7.52 -10.62 -13.19
N GLN A 222 -7.50 -11.90 -12.80
CA GLN A 222 -8.45 -12.90 -13.32
C GLN A 222 -9.90 -12.61 -12.91
N LYS A 223 -10.14 -12.11 -11.68
CA LYS A 223 -11.48 -11.68 -11.26
C LYS A 223 -11.97 -10.49 -12.09
N ARG A 224 -11.10 -9.53 -12.37
CA ARG A 224 -11.42 -8.36 -13.21
C ARG A 224 -11.72 -8.77 -14.64
N LEU A 225 -10.98 -9.74 -15.19
CA LEU A 225 -11.29 -10.34 -16.48
C LEU A 225 -12.70 -10.95 -16.50
N LYS A 226 -13.06 -11.75 -15.48
CA LYS A 226 -14.41 -12.32 -15.36
C LYS A 226 -15.49 -11.24 -15.27
N GLN A 227 -15.21 -10.17 -14.54
CA GLN A 227 -16.11 -9.01 -14.43
C GLN A 227 -16.35 -8.37 -15.81
N TYR A 228 -15.32 -8.24 -16.65
CA TYR A 228 -15.48 -7.69 -18.01
C TYR A 228 -16.24 -8.61 -18.96
N TYR A 229 -16.20 -9.92 -18.76
CA TYR A 229 -17.05 -10.85 -19.54
C TYR A 229 -18.51 -10.88 -19.07
N GLN A 230 -18.76 -10.58 -17.79
CA GLN A 230 -20.09 -10.52 -17.22
C GLN A 230 -20.81 -9.20 -17.51
N TRP A 231 -20.04 -8.13 -17.64
CA TRP A 231 -20.54 -6.81 -18.03
C TRP A 231 -20.84 -6.75 -19.52
#